data_AF-A0A7C6ZIA3-F1
#
_entry.id   AF-A0A7C6ZIA3-F1
#
_cell.length_a   1.000
_cell.length_b   1.000
_cell.length_c   1.000
_cell.angle_alpha   90.00
_cell.angle_beta   90.00
_cell.angle_gamma   90.00
#
_symmetry.space_group_name_H-M   'P 1'
#
loop_
_entity.id
_entity.type
_entity.pdbx_description
1 polymer ?
#
loop_
_entity_poly.entity_id
_entity_poly.type
_entity_poly.pdbx_seq_one_letter_code
_entity_poly.pdbx_strand_id
1 'polypeptide(L)'
;MKKWSIFLVMASVLLFVAVGIASAGDPVRIYVNDKELDLDVPARIIGGRTVAPIRWVAEALGADVRWDERSRTVYITCAEVPDALLRRLRTLEPEDPKRVEGDWISEMVDRFVGENGLSSVKEIKARGLKVPFEVTSGDEDWVRPAYSRHWHSTFMGGKFSDVTRLLAYARRNVFVYSGGLSEGSGLYYCLGFDEDWDKPVGSSFSPKEAFELWLVSCRVLEVRRLGSEWLVVVEPALKGYQTVRVKYSDAGIEVDEREGARLMLFRIVTPDGYELERTAAYLPAV
;
A
#
# COMPACT_ATOMS: atom_id res chain seq x y z
N MET A 1 59.53 -66.17 4.33
CA MET A 1 58.98 -64.86 4.76
C MET A 1 59.29 -63.75 3.73
N LYS A 2 58.77 -63.82 2.49
CA LYS A 2 59.05 -62.76 1.48
C LYS A 2 57.92 -62.48 0.46
N LYS A 3 56.74 -63.11 0.58
CA LYS A 3 55.63 -62.94 -0.40
C LYS A 3 54.43 -62.14 0.13
N TRP A 4 54.30 -61.95 1.44
CA TRP A 4 53.20 -61.16 2.05
C TRP A 4 53.52 -59.67 2.22
N SER A 5 54.80 -59.29 2.23
CA SER A 5 55.21 -57.89 2.37
C SER A 5 54.89 -57.04 1.13
N ILE A 6 54.80 -57.64 -0.07
CA ILE A 6 54.49 -56.93 -1.33
C ILE A 6 53.00 -56.61 -1.42
N PHE A 7 52.13 -57.49 -0.91
CA PHE A 7 50.68 -57.25 -0.90
C PHE A 7 50.29 -56.14 0.08
N LEU A 8 50.96 -56.03 1.23
CA LEU A 8 50.73 -54.97 2.20
C LEU A 8 51.19 -53.60 1.70
N VAL A 9 52.31 -53.53 0.97
CA VAL A 9 52.80 -52.27 0.36
C VAL A 9 51.94 -51.84 -0.82
N MET A 10 51.44 -52.78 -1.64
CA MET A 10 50.47 -52.49 -2.71
C MET A 10 49.13 -51.99 -2.16
N ALA A 11 48.61 -52.62 -1.08
CA ALA A 11 47.38 -52.19 -0.43
C ALA A 11 47.51 -50.82 0.25
N SER A 12 48.68 -50.48 0.79
CA SER A 12 48.94 -49.14 1.36
C SER A 12 49.11 -48.06 0.29
N VAL A 13 49.67 -48.40 -0.87
CA VAL A 13 49.76 -47.47 -2.02
C VAL A 13 48.37 -47.23 -2.63
N LEU A 14 47.52 -48.25 -2.69
CA LEU A 14 46.11 -48.11 -3.12
C LEU A 14 45.26 -47.31 -2.13
N LEU A 15 45.52 -47.39 -0.81
CA LEU A 15 44.84 -46.56 0.19
C LEU A 15 45.29 -45.08 0.15
N PHE A 16 46.48 -44.78 -0.35
CA PHE A 16 46.98 -43.40 -0.51
C PHE A 16 46.49 -42.70 -1.79
N VAL A 17 45.94 -43.44 -2.76
CA VAL A 17 45.30 -42.85 -3.96
C VAL A 17 43.84 -42.42 -3.68
N ALA A 18 43.26 -42.84 -2.55
CA ALA A 18 41.91 -42.43 -2.12
C ALA A 18 41.91 -41.17 -1.22
N VAL A 19 42.93 -40.31 -1.32
CA VAL A 19 42.94 -39.01 -0.65
C VAL A 19 42.00 -38.06 -1.42
N GLY A 20 40.78 -37.95 -0.91
CA GLY A 20 39.76 -36.93 -1.17
C GLY A 20 39.83 -36.18 -2.50
N ILE A 21 39.07 -36.64 -3.50
CA ILE A 21 38.52 -35.72 -4.50
C ILE A 21 37.49 -34.89 -3.75
N ALA A 22 37.90 -33.72 -3.25
CA ALA A 22 36.94 -32.68 -2.95
C ALA A 22 36.20 -32.41 -4.26
N SER A 23 34.91 -32.73 -4.30
CA SER A 23 34.05 -32.30 -5.39
C SER A 23 34.07 -30.78 -5.37
N ALA A 24 34.81 -30.17 -6.31
CA ALA A 24 34.61 -28.77 -6.62
C ALA A 24 33.15 -28.67 -7.05
N GLY A 25 32.29 -28.12 -6.19
CA GLY A 25 30.91 -27.84 -6.56
C GLY A 25 30.89 -27.04 -7.87
N ASP A 26 29.85 -27.24 -8.67
CA ASP A 26 29.77 -26.60 -9.99
C ASP A 26 30.11 -25.11 -9.88
N PRO A 27 30.99 -24.58 -10.75
CA PRO A 27 31.36 -23.18 -10.70
C PRO A 27 30.11 -22.32 -10.87
N VAL A 28 29.99 -21.27 -10.05
CA VAL A 28 28.89 -20.31 -10.16
C VAL A 28 29.06 -19.55 -11.47
N ARG A 29 28.15 -19.79 -12.42
CA ARG A 29 28.12 -19.12 -13.72
C ARG A 29 27.37 -17.81 -13.60
N ILE A 30 27.88 -16.76 -14.26
CA ILE A 30 27.26 -15.43 -14.27
C ILE A 30 26.85 -15.11 -15.71
N TYR A 31 25.60 -14.71 -15.90
CA TYR A 31 25.05 -14.31 -17.19
C TYR A 31 24.66 -12.83 -17.14
N VAL A 32 25.03 -12.07 -18.18
CA VAL A 32 24.59 -10.69 -18.41
C VAL A 32 24.01 -10.60 -19.82
N ASN A 33 22.73 -10.22 -19.93
CA ASN A 33 22.01 -10.18 -21.21
C ASN A 33 22.16 -11.49 -22.01
N ASP A 34 21.92 -12.62 -21.35
CA ASP A 34 22.02 -13.98 -21.89
C ASP A 34 23.42 -14.41 -22.37
N LYS A 35 24.47 -13.62 -22.07
CA LYS A 35 25.86 -13.98 -22.34
C LYS A 35 26.56 -14.37 -21.05
N GLU A 36 27.17 -15.56 -21.06
CA GLU A 36 28.01 -16.03 -19.96
C GLU A 36 29.30 -15.19 -19.89
N LEU A 37 29.67 -14.76 -18.69
CA LEU A 37 30.93 -14.06 -18.46
C LEU A 37 32.06 -15.06 -18.21
N ASP A 38 33.17 -14.90 -18.93
CA ASP A 38 34.40 -15.64 -18.69
C ASP A 38 35.19 -14.96 -17.57
N LEU A 39 35.18 -15.54 -16.38
CA LEU A 39 35.79 -14.95 -15.19
C LEU A 39 37.21 -15.49 -14.98
N ASP A 40 38.19 -14.59 -14.88
CA ASP A 40 39.56 -14.91 -14.47
C ASP A 40 39.64 -15.50 -13.04
N VAL A 41 38.72 -15.07 -12.17
CA VAL A 41 38.50 -15.62 -10.83
C VAL A 41 37.06 -16.12 -10.72
N PRO A 42 36.83 -17.43 -10.50
CA PRO A 42 35.47 -17.95 -10.43
C PRO A 42 34.73 -17.38 -9.22
N ALA A 43 33.44 -17.09 -9.38
CA ALA A 43 32.56 -16.74 -8.28
C ALA A 43 32.40 -17.92 -7.30
N ARG A 44 32.29 -17.62 -6.00
CA ARG A 44 32.29 -18.62 -4.93
C ARG A 44 31.19 -18.36 -3.92
N ILE A 45 30.66 -19.41 -3.30
CA ILE A 45 29.77 -19.29 -2.15
C ILE A 45 30.62 -19.34 -0.89
N ILE A 46 30.64 -18.25 -0.11
CA ILE A 46 31.38 -18.12 1.15
C ILE A 46 30.37 -17.79 2.24
N GLY A 47 30.24 -18.67 3.24
CA GLY A 47 29.34 -18.46 4.38
C GLY A 47 27.87 -18.26 3.98
N GLY A 48 27.40 -18.96 2.93
CA GLY A 48 26.03 -18.85 2.42
C GLY A 48 25.77 -17.62 1.53
N ARG A 49 26.81 -16.84 1.19
CA ARG A 49 26.71 -15.71 0.26
C ARG A 49 27.53 -15.95 -0.99
N THR A 50 26.97 -15.64 -2.16
CA THR A 50 27.71 -15.65 -3.42
C THR A 50 28.60 -14.41 -3.51
N VAL A 51 29.90 -14.63 -3.68
CA VAL A 51 30.93 -13.61 -3.87
C VAL A 51 31.42 -13.72 -5.31
N ALA A 52 31.24 -12.65 -6.08
CA ALA A 52 31.68 -12.54 -7.46
C ALA A 52 32.77 -11.45 -7.59
N PRO A 53 33.69 -11.56 -8.57
CA PRO A 53 34.67 -10.51 -8.79
C PRO A 53 33.99 -9.22 -9.26
N ILE A 54 34.20 -8.14 -8.50
CA ILE A 54 33.53 -6.85 -8.73
C ILE A 54 33.84 -6.23 -10.10
N ARG A 55 35.06 -6.42 -10.62
CA ARG A 55 35.48 -5.88 -11.93
C ARG A 55 34.57 -6.35 -13.06
N TRP A 56 34.41 -7.67 -13.18
CA TRP A 56 33.60 -8.27 -14.23
C TRP A 56 32.15 -7.81 -14.18
N VAL A 57 31.58 -7.73 -12.98
CA VAL A 57 30.19 -7.25 -12.79
C VAL A 57 30.09 -5.78 -13.22
N ALA A 58 31.02 -4.93 -12.80
CA ALA A 58 31.01 -3.50 -13.13
C ALA A 58 31.25 -3.23 -14.62
N GLU A 59 32.23 -3.90 -15.25
CA GLU A 59 32.52 -3.76 -16.68
C GLU A 59 31.39 -4.29 -17.56
N ALA A 60 30.76 -5.40 -17.17
CA ALA A 60 29.59 -5.91 -17.88
C ALA A 60 28.38 -4.95 -17.82
N LEU A 61 28.34 -4.09 -16.81
CA LEU A 61 27.35 -3.01 -16.66
C LEU A 61 27.79 -1.69 -17.34
N GLY A 62 28.93 -1.69 -18.04
CA GLY A 62 29.44 -0.53 -18.78
C GLY A 62 30.25 0.47 -17.97
N ALA A 63 30.78 0.07 -16.80
CA ALA A 63 31.68 0.89 -15.99
C ALA A 63 33.16 0.59 -16.26
N ASP A 64 34.00 1.61 -16.16
CA ASP A 64 35.46 1.49 -16.13
C ASP A 64 35.94 1.21 -14.70
N VAL A 65 36.85 0.25 -14.54
CA VAL A 65 37.36 -0.16 -13.23
C VAL A 65 38.87 0.02 -13.16
N ARG A 66 39.32 0.98 -12.35
CA ARG A 66 40.74 1.28 -12.14
C ARG A 66 41.19 0.90 -10.74
N TRP A 67 42.32 0.21 -10.64
CA TRP A 67 43.00 -0.03 -9.37
C TRP A 67 44.08 1.03 -9.14
N ASP A 68 44.06 1.67 -7.98
CA ASP A 68 45.17 2.49 -7.48
C ASP A 68 45.94 1.71 -6.42
N GLU A 69 47.11 1.22 -6.81
CA GLU A 69 47.98 0.44 -5.94
C GLU A 69 48.51 1.24 -4.74
N ARG A 70 48.75 2.54 -4.92
CA ARG A 70 49.34 3.39 -3.87
C ARG A 70 48.35 3.61 -2.73
N SER A 71 47.09 3.88 -3.05
CA SER A 71 46.03 4.08 -2.07
C SER A 71 45.28 2.80 -1.69
N ARG A 72 45.53 1.70 -2.40
CA ARG A 72 44.76 0.44 -2.31
C ARG A 72 43.26 0.66 -2.54
N THR A 73 42.94 1.50 -3.51
CA THR A 73 41.55 1.90 -3.82
C THR A 73 41.13 1.36 -5.18
N VAL A 74 39.93 0.77 -5.23
CA VAL A 74 39.25 0.46 -6.49
C VAL A 74 38.37 1.65 -6.86
N TYR A 75 38.59 2.25 -8.02
CA TYR A 75 37.72 3.26 -8.62
C TYR A 75 36.84 2.59 -9.65
N ILE A 76 35.52 2.81 -9.56
CA ILE A 76 34.55 2.35 -10.53
C ILE A 76 33.86 3.59 -11.10
N THR A 77 34.03 3.83 -12.39
CA THR A 77 33.51 5.01 -13.09
C THR A 77 32.54 4.53 -14.15
N CYS A 78 31.24 4.74 -13.96
CA CYS A 78 30.29 4.53 -15.04
C CYS A 78 30.55 5.55 -16.15
N ALA A 79 30.38 5.17 -17.42
CA ALA A 79 30.27 6.14 -18.49
C ALA A 79 29.20 7.18 -18.13
N GLU A 80 29.35 8.42 -18.64
CA GLU A 80 28.37 9.50 -18.43
C GLU A 80 26.96 8.92 -18.52
N VAL A 81 26.21 8.97 -17.41
CA VAL A 81 24.80 8.57 -17.43
C VAL A 81 24.19 9.44 -18.53
N PRO A 82 23.65 8.84 -19.61
CA PRO A 82 23.21 9.64 -20.75
C PRO A 82 22.30 10.74 -20.24
N ASP A 83 22.50 11.99 -20.68
CA ASP A 83 21.73 13.11 -20.15
C ASP A 83 20.21 12.86 -20.22
N ALA A 84 19.76 12.04 -21.19
CA ALA A 84 18.38 11.59 -21.28
C ALA A 84 17.89 10.79 -20.06
N LEU A 85 18.74 9.90 -19.50
CA LEU A 85 18.46 9.14 -18.28
C LEU A 85 18.50 10.04 -17.05
N LEU A 86 19.47 10.95 -16.93
CA LEU A 86 19.52 11.93 -15.84
C LEU A 86 18.31 12.87 -15.87
N ARG A 87 17.94 13.37 -17.06
CA ARG A 87 16.71 14.15 -17.24
C ARG A 87 15.48 13.33 -16.85
N ARG A 88 15.37 12.08 -17.30
CA ARG A 88 14.24 11.20 -16.94
C ARG A 88 14.18 10.96 -15.43
N LEU A 89 15.30 10.70 -14.77
CA LEU A 89 15.35 10.51 -13.33
C LEU A 89 14.92 11.77 -12.57
N ARG A 90 15.45 12.95 -12.94
CA ARG A 90 15.04 14.24 -12.36
C ARG A 90 13.56 14.56 -12.61
N THR A 91 12.99 14.09 -13.71
CA THR A 91 11.55 14.21 -13.98
C THR A 91 10.72 13.27 -13.09
N LEU A 92 11.23 12.07 -12.78
CA LEU A 92 10.56 11.10 -11.92
C LEU A 92 10.70 11.44 -10.43
N GLU A 93 11.82 12.02 -10.05
CA GLU A 93 12.18 12.39 -8.67
C GLU A 93 12.62 13.87 -8.65
N PRO A 94 11.68 14.82 -8.71
CA PRO A 94 12.01 16.24 -8.59
C PRO A 94 12.70 16.51 -7.24
N GLU A 95 13.66 17.44 -7.21
CA GLU A 95 14.40 17.77 -5.96
C GLU A 95 13.49 18.18 -4.80
N ASP A 96 12.36 18.81 -5.12
CA ASP A 96 11.24 18.98 -4.20
C ASP A 96 10.20 17.90 -4.51
N PRO A 97 10.03 16.88 -3.63
CA PRO A 97 9.12 15.78 -3.87
C PRO A 97 7.68 16.30 -3.95
N LYS A 98 7.14 16.33 -5.17
CA LYS A 98 5.73 16.64 -5.39
C LYS A 98 4.90 15.39 -5.15
N ARG A 99 3.84 15.51 -4.35
CA ARG A 99 2.87 14.44 -4.18
C ARG A 99 2.25 14.13 -5.56
N VAL A 100 2.41 12.90 -6.02
CA VAL A 100 2.00 12.46 -7.37
C VAL A 100 0.49 12.55 -7.57
N GLU A 101 -0.28 12.42 -6.48
CA GLU A 101 -1.73 12.61 -6.46
C GLU A 101 -2.15 13.23 -5.12
N GLY A 102 -3.01 14.26 -5.17
CA GLY A 102 -3.56 14.88 -3.97
C GLY A 102 -4.43 13.91 -3.19
N ASP A 103 -4.32 13.92 -1.86
CA ASP A 103 -5.33 13.25 -1.03
C ASP A 103 -6.54 14.18 -1.01
N TRP A 104 -7.38 14.05 -2.02
CA TRP A 104 -8.53 14.93 -2.26
C TRP A 104 -9.44 15.03 -1.02
N ILE A 105 -9.52 13.97 -0.20
CA ILE A 105 -10.23 13.99 1.08
C ILE A 105 -9.56 14.96 2.04
N SER A 106 -8.23 14.88 2.21
CA SER A 106 -7.50 15.82 3.06
C SER A 106 -7.64 17.26 2.56
N GLU A 107 -7.56 17.49 1.25
CA GLU A 107 -7.77 18.83 0.67
C GLU A 107 -9.19 19.37 0.92
N MET A 108 -10.20 18.50 0.85
CA MET A 108 -11.58 18.85 1.19
C MET A 108 -11.72 19.17 2.68
N VAL A 109 -11.09 18.37 3.56
CA VAL A 109 -11.08 18.65 5.01
C VAL A 109 -10.41 19.99 5.30
N ASP A 110 -9.25 20.26 4.73
CA ASP A 110 -8.51 21.50 4.93
C ASP A 110 -9.31 22.72 4.45
N ARG A 111 -9.99 22.58 3.30
CA ARG A 111 -10.91 23.61 2.78
C ARG A 111 -12.06 23.87 3.75
N PHE A 112 -12.74 22.80 4.20
CA PHE A 112 -13.84 22.93 5.16
C PHE A 112 -13.37 23.67 6.43
N VAL A 113 -12.25 23.24 7.01
CA VAL A 113 -11.72 23.81 8.25
C VAL A 113 -11.29 25.26 8.05
N GLY A 114 -10.68 25.58 6.91
CA GLY A 114 -10.29 26.96 6.57
C GLY A 114 -11.47 27.91 6.42
N GLU A 115 -12.59 27.44 5.87
CA GLU A 115 -13.78 28.25 5.63
C GLU A 115 -14.71 28.36 6.86
N ASN A 116 -14.79 27.30 7.68
CA ASN A 116 -15.82 27.18 8.72
C ASN A 116 -15.27 27.13 10.15
N GLY A 117 -13.97 26.91 10.32
CA GLY A 117 -13.38 26.54 11.60
C GLY A 117 -13.76 25.12 12.03
N LEU A 118 -13.58 24.82 13.32
CA LEU A 118 -13.85 23.49 13.87
C LEU A 118 -14.47 23.58 15.28
N SER A 119 -15.68 23.05 15.44
CA SER A 119 -16.29 22.93 16.77
C SER A 119 -15.56 21.89 17.62
N SER A 120 -15.59 22.04 18.95
CA SER A 120 -14.97 21.02 19.81
C SER A 120 -15.81 19.72 19.83
N VAL A 121 -15.16 18.56 20.00
CA VAL A 121 -15.88 17.27 20.13
C VAL A 121 -16.86 17.30 21.32
N LYS A 122 -16.47 17.94 22.42
CA LYS A 122 -17.32 18.12 23.61
C LYS A 122 -18.58 18.93 23.30
N GLU A 123 -18.45 19.97 22.48
CA GLU A 123 -19.58 20.79 22.07
C GLU A 123 -20.58 20.00 21.22
N ILE A 124 -20.12 19.26 20.21
CA ILE A 124 -21.01 18.44 19.38
C ILE A 124 -21.66 17.33 20.21
N LYS A 125 -20.94 16.70 21.15
CA LYS A 125 -21.54 15.75 22.09
C LYS A 125 -22.61 16.37 22.99
N ALA A 126 -22.49 17.65 23.34
CA ALA A 126 -23.46 18.33 24.20
C ALA A 126 -24.68 18.87 23.43
N ARG A 127 -24.45 19.46 22.25
CA ARG A 127 -25.47 20.24 21.51
C ARG A 127 -25.91 19.59 20.20
N GLY A 128 -25.12 18.67 19.66
CA GLY A 128 -25.39 18.02 18.39
C GLY A 128 -26.63 17.12 18.48
N LEU A 129 -27.47 17.20 17.46
CA LEU A 129 -28.62 16.32 17.26
C LEU A 129 -28.12 14.88 17.17
N LYS A 130 -28.66 13.99 18.00
CA LYS A 130 -28.43 12.55 17.86
C LYS A 130 -29.25 12.04 16.68
N VAL A 131 -28.56 11.53 15.67
CA VAL A 131 -29.18 11.09 14.42
C VAL A 131 -29.28 9.56 14.41
N PRO A 132 -30.49 8.99 14.26
CA PRO A 132 -30.67 7.56 14.01
C PRO A 132 -29.89 7.07 12.79
N PHE A 133 -29.48 5.81 12.83
CA PHE A 133 -28.81 5.16 11.72
C PHE A 133 -29.22 3.69 11.61
N GLU A 134 -29.08 3.13 10.41
CA GLU A 134 -29.38 1.73 10.10
C GLU A 134 -28.07 1.04 9.67
N VAL A 135 -27.73 -0.09 10.29
CA VAL A 135 -26.61 -0.93 9.80
C VAL A 135 -27.11 -1.71 8.61
N THR A 136 -26.55 -1.45 7.42
CA THR A 136 -27.02 -2.03 6.16
C THR A 136 -26.24 -3.26 5.72
N SER A 137 -24.97 -3.36 6.13
CA SER A 137 -24.08 -4.49 5.88
C SER A 137 -22.96 -4.48 6.90
N GLY A 138 -22.37 -5.64 7.16
CA GLY A 138 -21.21 -5.75 8.02
C GLY A 138 -20.74 -7.19 8.16
N ASP A 139 -19.46 -7.33 8.43
CA ASP A 139 -18.78 -8.59 8.74
C ASP A 139 -17.70 -8.25 9.76
N GLU A 140 -17.79 -8.80 10.97
CA GLU A 140 -16.83 -8.54 12.05
C GLU A 140 -15.50 -9.26 11.86
N ASP A 141 -15.49 -10.35 11.08
CA ASP A 141 -14.33 -11.20 10.84
C ASP A 141 -13.56 -10.80 9.58
N TRP A 142 -14.15 -9.96 8.73
CA TRP A 142 -13.52 -9.51 7.49
C TRP A 142 -12.18 -8.82 7.75
N VAL A 143 -11.16 -9.23 7.00
CA VAL A 143 -9.83 -8.63 7.07
C VAL A 143 -9.60 -7.86 5.79
N ARG A 144 -9.36 -6.55 5.90
CA ARG A 144 -8.99 -5.73 4.74
C ARG A 144 -7.71 -6.30 4.10
N PRO A 145 -7.73 -6.62 2.80
CA PRO A 145 -6.52 -7.03 2.11
C PRO A 145 -5.47 -5.91 2.16
N ALA A 146 -4.25 -6.23 2.60
CA ALA A 146 -3.14 -5.27 2.56
C ALA A 146 -2.71 -4.95 1.11
N TYR A 147 -2.96 -5.90 0.20
CA TYR A 147 -2.66 -5.82 -1.23
C TYR A 147 -3.56 -6.82 -1.96
N SER A 148 -4.55 -6.33 -2.71
CA SER A 148 -5.40 -7.22 -3.51
C SER A 148 -4.68 -7.60 -4.80
N ARG A 149 -4.90 -8.84 -5.27
CA ARG A 149 -4.34 -9.33 -6.54
C ARG A 149 -4.71 -8.46 -7.75
N HIS A 150 -5.75 -7.63 -7.62
CA HIS A 150 -6.25 -6.75 -8.67
C HIS A 150 -5.60 -5.36 -8.69
N TRP A 151 -4.77 -5.01 -7.70
CA TRP A 151 -4.12 -3.69 -7.59
C TRP A 151 -3.26 -3.30 -8.80
N HIS A 152 -2.70 -4.29 -9.52
CA HIS A 152 -1.94 -4.09 -10.75
C HIS A 152 -2.62 -4.64 -11.99
N SER A 153 -3.89 -5.04 -11.87
CA SER A 153 -4.59 -5.69 -12.95
C SER A 153 -5.12 -4.67 -13.95
N THR A 154 -4.99 -4.99 -15.24
CA THR A 154 -5.72 -4.30 -16.31
C THR A 154 -7.19 -4.69 -16.37
N PHE A 155 -7.65 -5.54 -15.44
CA PHE A 155 -9.05 -5.92 -15.26
C PHE A 155 -9.97 -4.70 -15.25
N MET A 156 -11.11 -4.80 -15.95
CA MET A 156 -12.05 -3.68 -16.18
C MET A 156 -11.38 -2.41 -16.75
N GLY A 157 -10.37 -2.56 -17.61
CA GLY A 157 -9.74 -1.46 -18.34
C GLY A 157 -8.74 -0.63 -17.52
N GLY A 158 -8.20 -1.17 -16.42
CA GLY A 158 -7.18 -0.50 -15.60
C GLY A 158 -7.70 0.68 -14.77
N LYS A 159 -9.02 0.93 -14.74
CA LYS A 159 -9.65 2.00 -13.93
C LYS A 159 -9.29 1.91 -12.45
N PHE A 160 -8.91 0.72 -11.98
CA PHE A 160 -8.60 0.42 -10.59
C PHE A 160 -7.12 0.04 -10.36
N SER A 161 -6.24 0.24 -11.34
CA SER A 161 -4.80 -0.05 -11.19
C SER A 161 -3.98 1.14 -10.67
N ASP A 162 -4.64 2.22 -10.23
CA ASP A 162 -3.96 3.37 -9.64
C ASP A 162 -3.55 3.07 -8.20
N VAL A 163 -2.28 2.67 -8.05
CA VAL A 163 -1.68 2.30 -6.76
C VAL A 163 -1.69 3.47 -5.77
N THR A 164 -1.55 4.72 -6.22
CA THR A 164 -1.51 5.88 -5.32
C THR A 164 -2.86 6.08 -4.66
N ARG A 165 -3.92 6.07 -5.46
CA ARG A 165 -5.30 6.10 -4.97
C ARG A 165 -5.60 4.91 -4.06
N LEU A 166 -5.24 3.69 -4.45
CA LEU A 166 -5.46 2.50 -3.63
C LEU A 166 -4.78 2.60 -2.25
N LEU A 167 -3.55 3.10 -2.21
CA LEU A 167 -2.84 3.36 -0.95
C LEU A 167 -3.53 4.45 -0.11
N ALA A 168 -4.07 5.49 -0.73
CA ALA A 168 -4.82 6.53 -0.03
C ALA A 168 -6.08 5.96 0.63
N TYR A 169 -6.83 5.10 -0.07
CA TYR A 169 -8.00 4.42 0.49
C TYR A 169 -7.60 3.43 1.60
N ALA A 170 -6.54 2.64 1.39
CA ALA A 170 -6.07 1.66 2.37
C ALA A 170 -5.68 2.28 3.73
N ARG A 171 -5.29 3.57 3.74
CA ARG A 171 -4.92 4.33 4.95
C ARG A 171 -6.11 4.90 5.72
N ARG A 172 -7.32 4.84 5.17
CA ARG A 172 -8.52 5.44 5.73
C ARG A 172 -9.51 4.40 6.22
N ASN A 173 -10.17 4.69 7.32
CA ASN A 173 -11.13 3.80 7.98
C ASN A 173 -12.57 4.26 7.80
N VAL A 174 -12.81 5.49 7.32
CA VAL A 174 -14.16 5.96 7.02
C VAL A 174 -14.28 6.57 5.62
N PHE A 175 -15.40 6.28 4.98
CA PHE A 175 -15.78 6.85 3.70
C PHE A 175 -17.25 7.24 3.76
N VAL A 176 -17.56 8.41 3.20
CA VAL A 176 -18.93 8.87 3.03
C VAL A 176 -19.35 8.56 1.61
N TYR A 177 -20.42 7.82 1.46
CA TYR A 177 -20.97 7.41 0.18
C TYR A 177 -22.36 8.03 -0.01
N SER A 178 -22.46 8.91 -1.01
CA SER A 178 -23.69 9.57 -1.44
C SER A 178 -23.93 9.41 -2.95
N GLY A 179 -23.29 8.41 -3.57
CA GLY A 179 -23.37 8.14 -5.01
C GLY A 179 -24.40 7.07 -5.39
N GLY A 180 -24.58 6.87 -6.69
CA GLY A 180 -25.31 5.73 -7.26
C GLY A 180 -24.42 4.50 -7.46
N LEU A 181 -25.02 3.37 -7.83
CA LEU A 181 -24.38 2.04 -7.87
C LEU A 181 -22.99 2.00 -8.54
N SER A 182 -22.75 2.82 -9.57
CA SER A 182 -21.46 2.92 -10.26
C SER A 182 -20.34 3.50 -9.38
N GLU A 183 -20.62 4.54 -8.58
CA GLU A 183 -19.64 5.11 -7.65
C GLU A 183 -19.39 4.17 -6.47
N GLY A 184 -20.44 3.49 -5.97
CA GLY A 184 -20.33 2.50 -4.91
C GLY A 184 -19.44 1.32 -5.29
N SER A 185 -19.54 0.88 -6.55
CA SER A 185 -18.65 -0.15 -7.09
C SER A 185 -17.17 0.29 -7.03
N GLY A 186 -16.86 1.55 -7.31
CA GLY A 186 -15.49 2.07 -7.26
C GLY A 186 -14.90 2.05 -5.85
N LEU A 187 -15.68 2.47 -4.86
CA LEU A 187 -15.29 2.39 -3.44
C LEU A 187 -15.06 0.93 -3.02
N TYR A 188 -15.98 0.04 -3.37
CA TYR A 188 -15.88 -1.40 -3.09
C TYR A 188 -14.55 -2.01 -3.57
N TYR A 189 -14.17 -1.76 -4.82
CA TYR A 189 -12.88 -2.21 -5.36
C TYR A 189 -11.69 -1.59 -4.62
N CYS A 190 -11.72 -0.29 -4.35
CA CYS A 190 -10.60 0.38 -3.69
C CYS A 190 -10.40 -0.10 -2.24
N LEU A 191 -11.44 -0.67 -1.62
CA LEU A 191 -11.37 -1.27 -0.29
C LEU A 191 -11.00 -2.75 -0.29
N GLY A 192 -10.89 -3.39 -1.46
CA GLY A 192 -10.46 -4.78 -1.63
C GLY A 192 -11.56 -5.81 -1.41
N PHE A 193 -12.83 -5.43 -1.56
CA PHE A 193 -13.95 -6.39 -1.42
C PHE A 193 -14.13 -7.28 -2.68
N ASP A 194 -13.44 -6.99 -3.77
CA ASP A 194 -13.48 -7.75 -5.01
C ASP A 194 -12.91 -9.17 -4.92
N GLU A 195 -12.21 -9.48 -3.83
CA GLU A 195 -11.79 -10.85 -3.51
C GLU A 195 -12.94 -11.73 -3.00
N ASP A 196 -14.08 -11.13 -2.61
CA ASP A 196 -15.22 -11.80 -1.99
C ASP A 196 -16.53 -11.26 -2.57
N TRP A 197 -16.85 -11.67 -3.80
CA TRP A 197 -17.96 -11.14 -4.61
C TRP A 197 -19.36 -11.40 -4.02
N ASP A 198 -19.44 -12.30 -3.05
CA ASP A 198 -20.67 -12.61 -2.33
C ASP A 198 -21.00 -11.56 -1.25
N LYS A 199 -20.09 -10.62 -0.96
CA LYS A 199 -20.31 -9.57 0.04
C LYS A 199 -21.00 -8.34 -0.56
N PRO A 200 -22.02 -7.76 0.11
CA PRO A 200 -22.83 -6.71 -0.49
C PRO A 200 -22.02 -5.45 -0.80
N VAL A 201 -22.18 -4.93 -2.01
CA VAL A 201 -21.73 -3.59 -2.43
C VAL A 201 -22.70 -2.55 -1.83
N GLY A 202 -22.55 -2.24 -0.54
CA GLY A 202 -23.46 -1.34 0.16
C GLY A 202 -24.93 -1.76 0.03
N SER A 203 -25.85 -0.87 0.40
CA SER A 203 -27.27 -1.10 0.14
C SER A 203 -27.73 -0.29 -1.07
N SER A 204 -28.74 -0.77 -1.79
CA SER A 204 -29.42 0.08 -2.77
C SER A 204 -30.21 1.16 -2.02
N PHE A 205 -29.86 2.43 -2.23
CA PHE A 205 -30.61 3.57 -1.67
C PHE A 205 -30.62 4.75 -2.65
N SER A 206 -31.54 5.69 -2.42
CA SER A 206 -31.61 6.96 -3.14
C SER A 206 -30.65 7.97 -2.48
N PRO A 207 -29.65 8.50 -3.21
CA PRO A 207 -28.73 9.52 -2.67
C PRO A 207 -29.40 10.85 -2.36
N LYS A 208 -30.68 11.01 -2.72
CA LYS A 208 -31.54 12.15 -2.35
C LYS A 208 -32.19 11.99 -0.97
N GLU A 209 -32.20 10.77 -0.41
CA GLU A 209 -32.91 10.48 0.85
C GLU A 209 -31.95 10.16 2.00
N ALA A 210 -30.77 9.63 1.68
CA ALA A 210 -29.79 9.21 2.65
C ALA A 210 -28.37 9.30 2.08
N PHE A 211 -27.40 9.11 2.97
CA PHE A 211 -26.03 8.73 2.64
C PHE A 211 -25.66 7.48 3.46
N GLU A 212 -24.59 6.80 3.06
CA GLU A 212 -23.99 5.72 3.83
C GLU A 212 -22.59 6.10 4.31
N LEU A 213 -22.27 5.70 5.52
CA LEU A 213 -20.92 5.66 6.06
C LEU A 213 -20.39 4.25 5.88
N TRP A 214 -19.22 4.12 5.27
CA TRP A 214 -18.49 2.86 5.15
C TRP A 214 -17.34 2.90 6.12
N LEU A 215 -17.39 2.04 7.14
CA LEU A 215 -16.43 1.99 8.22
C LEU A 215 -15.65 0.68 8.13
N VAL A 216 -14.33 0.77 8.30
CA VAL A 216 -13.44 -0.37 8.38
C VAL A 216 -12.72 -0.36 9.71
N SER A 217 -12.61 -1.54 10.33
CA SER A 217 -11.93 -1.73 11.60
C SER A 217 -12.49 -0.83 12.72
N CYS A 218 -13.79 -0.50 12.63
CA CYS A 218 -14.51 0.34 13.58
C CYS A 218 -15.99 -0.07 13.60
N ARG A 219 -16.62 0.03 14.78
CA ARG A 219 -18.06 -0.20 14.98
C ARG A 219 -18.74 1.09 15.39
N VAL A 220 -19.79 1.52 14.68
CA VAL A 220 -20.54 2.73 15.02
C VAL A 220 -21.40 2.50 16.26
N LEU A 221 -21.29 3.42 17.21
CA LEU A 221 -22.10 3.46 18.42
C LEU A 221 -23.15 4.58 18.36
N GLU A 222 -22.76 5.73 17.81
CA GLU A 222 -23.61 6.91 17.79
C GLU A 222 -23.21 7.85 16.65
N VAL A 223 -24.21 8.49 16.03
CA VAL A 223 -24.01 9.58 15.06
C VAL A 223 -24.64 10.84 15.62
N ARG A 224 -23.90 11.94 15.58
CA ARG A 224 -24.39 13.28 15.94
C ARG A 224 -24.11 14.29 14.84
N ARG A 225 -24.98 15.28 14.72
CA ARG A 225 -24.84 16.37 13.77
C ARG A 225 -24.96 17.72 14.47
N LEU A 226 -24.04 18.64 14.17
CA LEU A 226 -24.13 20.04 14.53
C LEU A 226 -23.80 20.89 13.29
N GLY A 227 -24.83 21.44 12.64
CA GLY A 227 -24.67 22.20 11.40
C GLY A 227 -24.07 21.33 10.28
N SER A 228 -22.90 21.73 9.77
CA SER A 228 -22.16 21.01 8.73
C SER A 228 -21.15 19.99 9.27
N GLU A 229 -21.09 19.81 10.60
CA GLU A 229 -20.19 18.87 11.25
C GLU A 229 -20.95 17.64 11.76
N TRP A 230 -20.41 16.48 11.42
CA TRP A 230 -20.88 15.16 11.82
C TRP A 230 -19.85 14.51 12.73
N LEU A 231 -20.31 14.02 13.87
CA LEU A 231 -19.51 13.28 14.82
C LEU A 231 -19.99 11.84 14.86
N VAL A 232 -19.13 10.93 14.44
CA VAL A 232 -19.38 9.48 14.43
C VAL A 232 -18.60 8.88 15.59
N VAL A 233 -19.30 8.49 16.64
CA VAL A 233 -18.71 7.82 17.79
C VAL A 233 -18.58 6.34 17.46
N VAL A 234 -17.36 5.82 17.53
CA VAL A 234 -17.04 4.43 17.17
C VAL A 234 -16.23 3.75 18.26
N GLU A 235 -16.35 2.42 18.28
CA GLU A 235 -15.40 1.54 18.95
C GLU A 235 -14.39 1.01 17.92
N PRO A 236 -13.07 1.24 18.09
CA PRO A 236 -12.05 0.68 17.21
C PRO A 236 -12.00 -0.84 17.30
N ALA A 237 -11.74 -1.49 16.16
CA ALA A 237 -11.52 -2.92 16.03
C ALA A 237 -10.25 -3.19 15.20
N LEU A 238 -9.72 -4.41 15.25
CA LEU A 238 -8.61 -4.81 14.38
C LEU A 238 -9.07 -5.33 13.01
N LYS A 239 -10.34 -5.72 12.93
CA LYS A 239 -10.97 -6.36 11.79
C LYS A 239 -12.39 -5.86 11.65
N GLY A 240 -12.97 -6.23 10.53
CA GLY A 240 -14.35 -6.06 10.21
C GLY A 240 -14.65 -4.79 9.44
N TYR A 241 -15.84 -4.75 8.88
CA TYR A 241 -16.40 -3.56 8.28
C TYR A 241 -17.86 -3.41 8.66
N GLN A 242 -18.37 -2.18 8.55
CA GLN A 242 -19.76 -1.85 8.75
C GLN A 242 -20.16 -0.78 7.75
N THR A 243 -21.29 -0.95 7.07
CA THR A 243 -21.95 0.13 6.35
C THR A 243 -23.16 0.60 7.15
N VAL A 244 -23.27 1.91 7.30
CA VAL A 244 -24.28 2.56 8.13
C VAL A 244 -25.00 3.63 7.33
N ARG A 245 -26.30 3.46 7.13
CA ARG A 245 -27.15 4.41 6.43
C ARG A 245 -27.72 5.45 7.40
N VAL A 246 -27.66 6.71 6.99
CA VAL A 246 -28.23 7.85 7.70
C VAL A 246 -29.17 8.59 6.76
N LYS A 247 -30.45 8.71 7.14
CA LYS A 247 -31.45 9.46 6.37
C LYS A 247 -31.31 10.96 6.63
N TYR A 248 -31.46 11.75 5.57
CA TYR A 248 -31.44 13.21 5.68
C TYR A 248 -32.57 13.73 6.57
N SER A 249 -33.77 13.15 6.45
CA SER A 249 -34.94 13.50 7.28
C SER A 249 -34.65 13.37 8.78
N ASP A 250 -33.95 12.31 9.17
CA ASP A 250 -33.63 12.02 10.57
C ASP A 250 -32.55 12.95 11.11
N ALA A 251 -31.75 13.53 10.22
CA ALA A 251 -30.74 14.53 10.51
C ALA A 251 -31.28 15.97 10.47
N GLY A 252 -32.58 16.15 10.18
CA GLY A 252 -33.18 17.45 9.94
C GLY A 252 -32.59 18.15 8.71
N ILE A 253 -32.33 17.38 7.64
CA ILE A 253 -31.90 17.89 6.33
C ILE A 253 -33.05 17.77 5.35
N GLU A 254 -33.52 18.91 4.83
CA GLU A 254 -34.44 18.96 3.70
C GLU A 254 -33.64 19.07 2.41
N VAL A 255 -33.93 18.19 1.45
CA VAL A 255 -33.21 18.16 0.17
C VAL A 255 -33.98 18.98 -0.85
N ASP A 256 -33.53 20.21 -1.10
CA ASP A 256 -33.99 21.02 -2.23
C ASP A 256 -33.07 20.78 -3.44
N GLU A 257 -33.64 20.32 -4.55
CA GLU A 257 -32.90 20.08 -5.80
C GLU A 257 -32.33 21.36 -6.43
N ARG A 258 -32.81 22.54 -5.99
CA ARG A 258 -32.29 23.85 -6.41
C ARG A 258 -31.09 24.28 -5.57
N GLU A 259 -30.97 23.80 -4.34
CA GLU A 259 -29.82 24.05 -3.50
C GLU A 259 -28.70 23.06 -3.84
N GLY A 260 -27.51 23.60 -4.12
CA GLY A 260 -26.33 22.78 -4.38
C GLY A 260 -25.87 22.02 -3.14
N ALA A 261 -25.11 20.94 -3.35
CA ALA A 261 -24.48 20.21 -2.25
C ALA A 261 -23.46 21.11 -1.51
N ARG A 262 -23.43 21.03 -0.18
CA ARG A 262 -22.44 21.72 0.65
C ARG A 262 -21.45 20.73 1.23
N LEU A 263 -20.25 21.23 1.49
CA LEU A 263 -19.19 20.45 2.10
C LEU A 263 -19.52 20.21 3.58
N MET A 264 -19.57 18.95 3.96
CA MET A 264 -19.81 18.50 5.33
C MET A 264 -18.56 17.81 5.87
N LEU A 265 -18.22 18.05 7.13
CA LEU A 265 -17.10 17.41 7.81
C LEU A 265 -17.59 16.25 8.65
N PHE A 266 -16.91 15.11 8.56
CA PHE A 266 -17.15 13.93 9.37
C PHE A 266 -15.94 13.65 10.22
N ARG A 267 -16.16 13.51 11.53
CA ARG A 267 -15.12 13.19 12.50
C ARG A 267 -15.45 11.90 13.20
N ILE A 268 -14.52 10.96 13.12
CA ILE A 268 -14.59 9.70 13.83
C ILE A 268 -13.91 9.87 15.17
N VAL A 269 -14.64 9.56 16.25
CA VAL A 269 -14.12 9.67 17.61
C VAL A 269 -14.42 8.43 18.43
N THR A 270 -13.59 8.18 19.43
CA THR A 270 -13.87 7.20 20.49
C THR A 270 -14.98 7.70 21.44
N PRO A 271 -15.56 6.83 22.29
CA PRO A 271 -16.52 7.24 23.31
C PRO A 271 -15.97 8.32 24.25
N ASP A 272 -14.66 8.30 24.53
CA ASP A 272 -13.98 9.29 25.36
C ASP A 272 -13.73 10.62 24.62
N GLY A 273 -13.89 10.65 23.30
CA GLY A 273 -13.76 11.85 22.48
C GLY A 273 -12.39 12.05 21.82
N TYR A 274 -11.50 11.06 21.87
CA TYR A 274 -10.30 11.07 21.05
C TYR A 274 -10.67 10.89 19.59
N GLU A 275 -10.18 11.79 18.75
CA GLU A 275 -10.41 11.74 17.32
C GLU A 275 -9.44 10.77 16.66
N LEU A 276 -9.98 9.92 15.78
CA LEU A 276 -9.23 8.90 15.05
C LEU A 276 -8.96 9.34 13.62
N GLU A 277 -9.97 9.91 12.96
CA GLU A 277 -9.89 10.33 11.56
C GLU A 277 -10.91 11.44 11.26
N ARG A 278 -10.62 12.25 10.23
CA ARG A 278 -11.58 13.13 9.58
C ARG A 278 -11.70 12.82 8.10
N THR A 279 -12.91 12.99 7.58
CA THR A 279 -13.19 13.01 6.15
C THR A 279 -14.18 14.12 5.85
N ALA A 280 -14.33 14.49 4.58
CA ALA A 280 -15.30 15.48 4.14
C ALA A 280 -16.01 14.98 2.89
N ALA A 281 -17.28 15.34 2.75
CA ALA A 281 -18.08 14.97 1.60
C ALA A 281 -19.11 16.05 1.28
N TYR A 282 -19.47 16.15 0.01
CA TYR A 282 -20.57 16.98 -0.43
C TYR A 282 -21.89 16.24 -0.18
N LEU A 283 -22.77 16.85 0.60
CA LEU A 283 -24.13 16.37 0.86
C LEU A 283 -25.14 17.50 0.61
N PRO A 284 -26.42 17.17 0.39
CA PRO A 284 -27.50 18.14 0.47
C PRO A 284 -27.43 18.93 1.78
N ALA A 285 -27.74 20.21 1.70
CA ALA A 285 -27.72 21.11 2.84
C ALA A 285 -29.10 21.65 3.16
N VAL A 286 -29.21 22.20 4.36
CA VAL A 286 -30.33 23.03 4.84
C VAL A 286 -29.93 24.49 4.76
#